data_AF-A0A923FFM2-F1
#
_entry.id   AF-A0A923FFM2-F1
#
_cell.length_a   1.000
_cell.length_b   1.000
_cell.length_c   1.000
_cell.angle_alpha   90.00
_cell.angle_beta   90.00
_cell.angle_gamma   90.00
#
_symmetry.space_group_name_H-M   'P 1'
#
loop_
_entity.id
_entity.type
_entity.pdbx_description
1 polymer ?
#
loop_
_entity_poly.entity_id
_entity_poly.type
_entity_poly.pdbx_seq_one_letter_code
_entity_poly.pdbx_strand_id
1 'polypeptide(L)'
;MNHDDAYLIPHVFIRHKLHLHALLLQNQPWFSARDLGRFLRLFLDDRALRKLDPDQYQNLQMLIHGTIENVLLISESGIYALLIYHYCPEYRGLREWLTHDVVPTLRDAQQLAPAERPILSVLNWPDMSLNLLHWNNQPWIRLQDVPQLLPYEEQPRNAVNPPWWKRASRALQFF
;
A
#
# COMPACT_ATOMS: atom_id res chain seq x y z
N MET A 1 0.06 -6.28 30.54
CA MET A 1 0.94 -6.63 29.42
C MET A 1 0.04 -7.13 28.31
N ASN A 2 -0.49 -6.23 27.48
CA ASN A 2 -1.36 -6.57 26.36
C ASN A 2 -0.63 -6.14 25.09
N HIS A 3 0.03 -7.09 24.44
CA HIS A 3 0.29 -6.98 23.01
C HIS A 3 -0.66 -7.99 22.41
N ASP A 4 -1.77 -7.51 21.86
CA ASP A 4 -2.65 -8.33 21.05
C ASP A 4 -1.78 -9.07 20.03
N ASP A 5 -1.88 -10.40 20.00
CA ASP A 5 -1.28 -11.25 18.98
C ASP A 5 -1.96 -10.91 17.64
N ALA A 6 -1.57 -9.77 17.06
CA ALA A 6 -2.01 -9.31 15.76
C ALA A 6 -1.31 -10.18 14.71
N TYR A 7 -1.90 -11.35 14.46
CA TYR A 7 -1.48 -12.21 13.37
C TYR A 7 -1.77 -11.51 12.03
N LEU A 8 -0.83 -11.66 11.10
CA LEU A 8 -0.94 -11.03 9.79
C LEU A 8 -1.64 -11.98 8.81
N ILE A 9 -2.54 -11.43 8.00
CA ILE A 9 -3.22 -12.17 6.93
C ILE A 9 -2.45 -11.91 5.63
N PRO A 10 -1.78 -12.92 5.06
CA PRO A 10 -1.02 -12.76 3.82
C PRO A 10 -1.93 -12.66 2.59
N HIS A 11 -1.49 -11.89 1.61
CA HIS A 11 -2.00 -11.99 0.24
C HIS A 11 -1.41 -13.22 -0.44
N VAL A 12 -2.24 -13.98 -1.16
CA VAL A 12 -1.82 -15.24 -1.78
C VAL A 12 -1.78 -15.09 -3.29
N PHE A 13 -0.58 -15.24 -3.85
CA PHE A 13 -0.37 -15.28 -5.29
C PHE A 13 -0.24 -16.73 -5.75
N ILE A 14 -0.77 -17.05 -6.94
CA ILE A 14 -0.75 -18.40 -7.47
C ILE A 14 -0.01 -18.41 -8.80
N ARG A 15 0.95 -19.32 -8.94
CA ARG A 15 1.66 -19.55 -10.19
C ARG A 15 2.10 -21.01 -10.30
N HIS A 16 1.83 -21.64 -11.45
CA HIS A 16 2.16 -23.05 -11.71
C HIS A 16 1.70 -24.01 -10.59
N LYS A 17 0.50 -23.78 -10.03
CA LYS A 17 -0.07 -24.53 -8.88
C LYS A 17 0.72 -24.41 -7.57
N LEU A 18 1.68 -23.48 -7.51
CA LEU A 18 2.37 -23.09 -6.28
C LEU A 18 1.75 -21.79 -5.75
N HIS A 19 1.63 -21.72 -4.43
CA HIS A 19 1.16 -20.53 -3.73
C HIS A 19 2.37 -19.76 -3.22
N LEU A 20 2.31 -18.43 -3.28
CA LEU A 20 3.26 -17.50 -2.69
C LEU A 20 2.49 -16.61 -1.72
N HIS A 21 2.67 -16.85 -0.43
CA HIS A 21 2.16 -15.95 0.61
C HIS A 21 3.07 -14.74 0.71
N ALA A 22 2.48 -13.55 0.62
CA ALA A 22 3.20 -12.30 0.69
C ALA A 22 2.45 -11.25 1.52
N LEU A 23 3.22 -10.33 2.08
CA LEU A 23 2.75 -9.25 2.91
C LEU A 23 3.37 -7.94 2.44
N LEU A 24 2.69 -6.84 2.68
CA LEU A 24 3.26 -5.52 2.55
C LEU A 24 3.31 -4.89 3.94
N LEU A 25 4.51 -4.68 4.45
CA LEU A 25 4.75 -4.12 5.79
C LEU A 25 5.58 -2.87 5.64
N GLN A 26 5.08 -1.73 6.15
CA GLN A 26 5.81 -0.45 6.09
C GLN A 26 6.30 -0.10 4.67
N ASN A 27 5.48 -0.33 3.64
CA ASN A 27 5.83 -0.17 2.22
C ASN A 27 6.82 -1.18 1.62
N GLN A 28 7.29 -2.15 2.41
CA GLN A 28 8.25 -3.14 1.95
C GLN A 28 7.54 -4.48 1.72
N PRO A 29 7.67 -5.09 0.53
CA PRO A 29 7.13 -6.41 0.28
C PRO A 29 7.94 -7.49 0.99
N TRP A 30 7.22 -8.44 1.60
CA TRP A 30 7.76 -9.59 2.32
C TRP A 30 7.10 -10.86 1.83
N PHE A 31 7.86 -11.94 1.76
CA PHE A 31 7.46 -13.17 1.10
C PHE A 31 7.84 -14.38 1.93
N SER A 32 6.95 -15.37 2.00
CA SER A 32 7.20 -16.63 2.69
C SER A 32 8.42 -17.35 2.11
N ALA A 33 9.46 -17.55 2.93
CA ALA A 33 10.66 -18.28 2.54
C ALA A 33 10.34 -19.73 2.15
N ARG A 34 9.37 -20.36 2.83
CA ARG A 34 8.91 -21.72 2.53
C ARG A 34 8.36 -21.82 1.11
N ASP A 35 7.57 -20.83 0.69
CA ASP A 35 6.98 -20.82 -0.64
C ASP A 35 8.01 -20.47 -1.70
N LEU A 36 8.86 -19.46 -1.45
CA LEU A 36 9.96 -19.11 -2.32
C LEU A 36 10.91 -20.29 -2.56
N GLY A 37 11.19 -21.08 -1.53
CA GLY A 37 11.99 -22.29 -1.65
C GLY A 37 11.43 -23.28 -2.67
N ARG A 38 10.09 -23.38 -2.79
CA ARG A 38 9.44 -24.22 -3.81
C ARG A 38 9.62 -23.66 -5.23
N PHE A 39 9.53 -22.34 -5.39
CA PHE A 39 9.76 -21.69 -6.69
C PHE A 39 11.23 -21.76 -7.13
N LEU A 40 12.15 -21.56 -6.18
CA LEU A 40 13.59 -21.65 -6.42
C LEU A 40 14.08 -23.10 -6.44
N ARG A 41 13.28 -24.09 -6.01
CA ARG A 41 13.74 -25.46 -5.76
C ARG A 41 14.95 -25.51 -4.82
N LEU A 42 14.98 -24.59 -3.86
CA LEU A 42 16.02 -24.46 -2.85
C LEU A 42 15.40 -24.63 -1.47
N PHE A 43 16.10 -25.34 -0.58
CA PHE A 43 15.76 -25.32 0.83
C PHE A 43 16.43 -24.09 1.45
N LEU A 44 15.63 -23.08 1.80
CA LEU A 44 16.12 -21.85 2.41
C LEU A 44 16.34 -22.09 3.90
N ASP A 45 17.52 -22.60 4.23
CA ASP A 45 18.00 -22.85 5.59
C ASP A 45 18.86 -21.68 6.12
N ASP A 46 19.36 -21.82 7.35
CA ASP A 46 20.27 -20.85 7.96
C ASP A 46 21.49 -20.54 7.10
N ARG A 47 21.96 -21.50 6.29
CA ARG A 47 23.12 -21.30 5.42
C ARG A 47 22.76 -20.41 4.23
N ALA A 48 21.59 -20.59 3.63
CA ALA A 48 21.09 -19.68 2.60
C ALA A 48 20.87 -18.28 3.17
N LEU A 49 20.33 -18.17 4.39
CA LEU A 49 20.10 -16.90 5.08
C LEU A 49 21.38 -16.15 5.43
N ARG A 50 22.51 -16.83 5.71
CA ARG A 50 23.81 -16.17 5.95
C ARG A 50 24.33 -15.35 4.76
N LYS A 51 23.80 -15.55 3.56
CA LYS A 51 24.14 -14.75 2.38
C LYS A 51 23.31 -13.46 2.27
N LEU A 52 22.28 -13.33 3.10
CA LEU A 52 21.39 -12.19 3.15
C LEU A 52 21.77 -11.29 4.30
N ASP A 53 21.51 -10.00 4.13
CA ASP A 53 21.70 -9.02 5.18
C ASP A 53 20.58 -9.12 6.24
N PRO A 54 20.81 -8.68 7.49
CA PRO A 54 19.83 -8.80 8.58
C PRO A 54 18.49 -8.10 8.31
N ASP A 55 18.44 -7.10 7.43
CA ASP A 55 17.22 -6.41 7.01
C ASP A 55 16.42 -7.19 5.96
N GLN A 56 17.02 -8.22 5.36
CA GLN A 56 16.44 -8.92 4.23
C GLN A 56 15.58 -10.11 4.62
N TYR A 57 15.59 -10.51 5.90
CA TYR A 57 14.77 -11.59 6.42
C TYR A 57 14.27 -11.29 7.83
N GLN A 58 13.09 -11.82 8.18
CA GLN A 58 12.55 -11.72 9.54
C GLN A 58 11.56 -12.85 9.80
N ASN A 59 11.26 -13.13 11.07
CA ASN A 59 10.22 -14.09 11.44
C ASN A 59 8.99 -13.33 11.95
N LEU A 60 7.81 -13.66 11.43
CA LEU A 60 6.54 -13.07 11.85
C LEU A 60 5.45 -14.14 11.99
N GLN A 61 4.48 -13.87 12.85
CA GLN A 61 3.29 -14.71 12.97
C GLN A 61 2.30 -14.40 11.84
N MET A 62 1.94 -15.41 11.06
CA MET A 62 0.99 -15.30 9.96
C MET A 62 -0.11 -16.36 10.07
N LEU A 63 -1.33 -15.98 9.67
CA LEU A 63 -2.43 -16.91 9.51
C LEU A 63 -2.32 -17.62 8.15
N ILE A 64 -2.02 -18.91 8.16
CA ILE A 64 -1.86 -19.75 6.97
C ILE A 64 -2.83 -20.93 7.09
N HIS A 65 -3.77 -21.06 6.15
CA HIS A 65 -4.77 -22.16 6.15
C HIS A 65 -5.54 -22.32 7.48
N GLY A 66 -5.76 -21.24 8.23
CA GLY A 66 -6.47 -21.25 9.51
C GLY A 66 -5.59 -21.56 10.73
N THR A 67 -4.29 -21.81 10.55
CA THR A 67 -3.32 -21.95 11.65
C THR A 67 -2.41 -20.72 11.71
N ILE A 68 -2.14 -20.25 12.93
CA ILE A 68 -1.15 -19.19 13.16
C ILE A 68 0.20 -19.88 13.25
N GLU A 69 1.09 -19.55 12.31
CA GLU A 69 2.43 -20.11 12.22
C GLU A 69 3.47 -19.00 12.32
N ASN A 70 4.59 -19.28 12.98
CA ASN A 70 5.76 -18.41 12.90
C ASN A 70 6.50 -18.72 11.59
N VAL A 71 6.54 -17.73 10.70
CA VAL A 71 7.02 -17.92 9.33
C VAL A 71 8.18 -16.99 9.05
N LEU A 72 9.24 -17.59 8.51
CA LEU A 72 10.37 -16.87 7.96
C LEU A 72 9.94 -16.15 6.67
N LEU A 73 10.11 -14.84 6.67
CA LEU A 73 9.85 -13.96 5.56
C LEU A 73 11.16 -13.44 4.98
N ILE A 74 11.17 -13.26 3.67
CA ILE A 74 12.27 -12.66 2.91
C ILE A 74 11.73 -11.41 2.23
N SER A 75 12.46 -10.32 2.34
CA SER A 75 12.12 -9.05 1.71
C SER A 75 12.26 -9.11 0.18
N GLU A 76 11.71 -8.11 -0.50
CA GLU A 76 11.93 -7.91 -1.94
C GLU A 76 13.43 -7.90 -2.33
N SER A 77 14.26 -7.14 -1.62
CA SER A 77 15.72 -7.08 -1.87
C SER A 77 16.38 -8.44 -1.65
N GLY A 78 15.99 -9.16 -0.60
CA GLY A 78 16.49 -10.50 -0.29
C GLY A 78 16.19 -11.52 -1.39
N ILE A 79 15.00 -11.48 -1.99
CA ILE A 79 14.69 -12.37 -3.12
C ILE A 79 15.58 -12.09 -4.31
N TYR A 80 15.76 -10.82 -4.68
CA TYR A 80 16.62 -10.47 -5.80
C TYR A 80 18.07 -10.87 -5.53
N ALA A 81 18.55 -10.72 -4.30
CA ALA A 81 19.86 -11.23 -3.89
C ALA A 81 19.96 -12.76 -4.07
N LEU A 82 18.95 -13.53 -3.63
CA LEU A 82 18.90 -14.98 -3.84
C LEU A 82 18.89 -15.37 -5.32
N LEU A 83 18.14 -14.66 -6.16
CA LEU A 83 18.09 -14.88 -7.61
C LEU A 83 19.45 -14.63 -8.28
N ILE A 84 20.22 -13.68 -7.77
CA ILE A 84 21.59 -13.40 -8.23
C ILE A 84 22.56 -14.48 -7.75
N TYR A 85 22.54 -14.82 -6.46
CA TYR A 85 23.41 -15.85 -5.88
C TYR A 85 23.15 -17.25 -6.44
N HIS A 86 21.91 -17.52 -6.81
CA HIS A 86 21.46 -18.80 -7.35
C HIS A 86 20.93 -18.60 -8.77
N TYR A 87 21.78 -18.09 -9.66
CA TYR A 87 21.39 -17.86 -11.04
C TYR A 87 20.97 -19.17 -11.74
N CYS A 88 19.73 -19.20 -12.23
CA CYS A 88 19.23 -20.20 -13.17
C CYS A 88 18.39 -19.49 -14.25
N PRO A 89 18.55 -19.82 -15.54
CA PRO A 89 17.73 -19.26 -16.61
C PRO A 89 16.22 -19.45 -16.38
N GLU A 90 15.83 -20.55 -15.73
CA GLU A 90 14.44 -20.85 -15.36
C GLU A 90 13.84 -19.78 -14.42
N TYR A 91 14.66 -19.12 -13.60
CA TYR A 91 14.20 -18.09 -12.68
C TYR A 91 13.98 -16.71 -13.32
N ARG A 92 14.29 -16.53 -14.61
CA ARG A 92 13.99 -15.26 -15.30
C ARG A 92 12.51 -14.95 -15.29
N GLY A 93 11.70 -15.97 -15.59
CA GLY A 93 10.25 -15.86 -15.51
C GLY A 93 9.77 -15.62 -14.06
N LEU A 94 10.47 -16.16 -13.05
CA LEU A 94 10.19 -15.89 -11.64
C LEU A 94 10.43 -14.43 -11.29
N ARG A 95 11.62 -13.92 -11.65
CA ARG A 95 11.99 -12.50 -11.47
C ARG A 95 10.95 -11.58 -12.12
N GLU A 96 10.61 -11.83 -13.40
CA GLU A 96 9.68 -10.98 -14.15
C GLU A 96 8.30 -10.93 -13.49
N TRP A 97 7.76 -12.08 -13.10
CA TRP A 97 6.47 -12.15 -12.40
C TRP A 97 6.50 -11.44 -11.04
N LEU A 98 7.58 -11.60 -10.27
CA LEU A 98 7.73 -10.89 -8.99
C LEU A 98 7.74 -9.38 -9.20
N THR A 99 8.53 -8.90 -10.17
CA THR A 99 8.74 -7.47 -10.43
C THR A 99 7.50 -6.79 -11.03
N HIS A 100 6.81 -7.44 -11.97
CA HIS A 100 5.76 -6.79 -12.75
C HIS A 100 4.35 -7.11 -12.26
N ASP A 101 4.16 -8.27 -11.62
CA ASP A 101 2.82 -8.68 -11.19
C ASP A 101 2.71 -8.62 -9.67
N VAL A 102 3.60 -9.30 -8.94
CA VAL A 102 3.43 -9.51 -7.50
C VAL A 102 3.67 -8.23 -6.69
N VAL A 103 4.85 -7.60 -6.86
CA VAL A 103 5.23 -6.40 -6.10
C VAL A 103 4.28 -5.23 -6.37
N PRO A 104 3.93 -4.89 -7.63
CA PRO A 104 2.96 -3.84 -7.91
C PRO A 104 1.60 -4.14 -7.30
N THR A 105 1.09 -5.37 -7.46
CA THR A 105 -0.22 -5.76 -6.89
C THR A 105 -0.25 -5.63 -5.38
N LEU A 106 0.83 -5.99 -4.67
CA LEU A 106 0.93 -5.79 -3.22
C LEU A 106 0.83 -4.31 -2.85
N ARG A 107 1.57 -3.45 -3.56
CA ARG A 107 1.60 -2.00 -3.30
C ARG A 107 0.26 -1.34 -3.59
N ASP A 108 -0.38 -1.72 -4.69
CA ASP A 108 -1.69 -1.19 -5.07
C ASP A 108 -2.79 -1.65 -4.09
N ALA A 109 -2.72 -2.88 -3.58
CA ALA A 109 -3.66 -3.38 -2.59
C ALA A 109 -3.63 -2.56 -1.28
N GLN A 110 -2.46 -2.05 -0.85
CA GLN A 110 -2.38 -1.14 0.30
C GLN A 110 -2.94 0.25 -0.02
N GLN A 111 -2.88 0.70 -1.27
CA GLN A 111 -3.43 1.99 -1.67
C GLN A 111 -4.98 2.03 -1.66
N LEU A 112 -5.61 0.85 -1.75
CA LEU A 112 -7.07 0.66 -1.63
C LEU A 112 -7.56 0.54 -0.18
N ALA A 113 -6.70 0.14 0.76
CA ALA A 113 -6.96 0.29 2.19
C ALA A 113 -6.92 1.80 2.54
N PRO A 114 -7.66 2.30 3.55
CA PRO A 114 -7.64 3.73 3.89
C PRO A 114 -6.21 4.16 4.18
N ALA A 115 -5.58 4.76 3.17
CA ALA A 115 -4.16 4.98 3.17
C ALA A 115 -3.84 6.10 4.16
N GLU A 116 -2.93 5.82 5.09
CA GLU A 116 -2.24 6.82 5.92
C GLU A 116 -1.30 7.73 5.06
N ARG A 117 -1.50 7.75 3.74
CA ARG A 117 -0.70 8.53 2.79
C ARG A 117 -1.57 9.51 2.03
N PRO A 118 -1.11 10.76 1.88
CA PRO A 118 -1.79 11.74 1.06
C PRO A 118 -1.79 11.32 -0.42
N ILE A 119 -2.97 11.18 -1.01
CA ILE A 119 -3.15 10.94 -2.45
C ILE A 119 -3.59 12.24 -3.11
N LEU A 120 -2.88 12.71 -4.14
CA LEU A 120 -3.31 13.84 -4.95
C LEU A 120 -4.28 13.36 -6.04
N SER A 121 -5.44 14.01 -6.15
CA SER A 121 -6.41 13.80 -7.21
C SER A 121 -6.90 15.14 -7.76
N VAL A 122 -7.63 15.12 -8.88
CA VAL A 122 -8.19 16.33 -9.50
C VAL A 122 -9.71 16.19 -9.52
N LEU A 123 -10.40 17.18 -8.96
CA LEU A 123 -11.84 17.35 -9.05
C LEU A 123 -12.18 18.26 -10.21
N ASN A 124 -12.95 17.75 -11.17
CA ASN A 124 -13.48 18.55 -12.27
C ASN A 124 -14.82 19.16 -11.84
N TRP A 125 -14.81 20.47 -11.60
CA TRP A 125 -16.00 21.30 -11.40
C TRP A 125 -16.40 21.90 -12.76
N PRO A 126 -17.67 22.32 -12.98
CA PRO A 126 -18.13 22.78 -14.28
C PRO A 126 -17.26 23.86 -14.94
N ASP A 127 -16.75 24.80 -14.15
CA ASP A 127 -15.94 25.93 -14.65
C ASP A 127 -14.46 25.89 -14.21
N MET A 128 -14.01 24.85 -13.49
CA MET A 128 -12.63 24.75 -12.99
C MET A 128 -12.20 23.33 -12.61
N SER A 129 -10.88 23.08 -12.65
CA SER A 129 -10.27 21.87 -12.09
C SER A 129 -9.55 22.20 -10.77
N LEU A 130 -9.86 21.46 -9.71
CA LEU A 130 -9.27 21.64 -8.38
C LEU A 130 -8.38 20.46 -7.99
N ASN A 131 -7.21 20.74 -7.41
CA ASN A 131 -6.38 19.70 -6.83
C ASN A 131 -6.92 19.33 -5.44
N LEU A 132 -7.27 18.07 -5.26
CA LEU A 132 -7.67 17.48 -4.00
C LEU A 132 -6.52 16.67 -3.40
N LEU A 133 -6.37 16.75 -2.09
CA LEU A 133 -5.51 15.89 -1.32
C LEU A 133 -6.39 14.95 -0.49
N HIS A 134 -6.36 13.66 -0.75
CA HIS A 134 -7.05 12.67 0.07
C HIS A 134 -6.15 12.24 1.22
N TRP A 135 -6.60 12.44 2.45
CA TRP A 135 -5.94 11.95 3.67
C TRP A 135 -6.96 11.15 4.48
N ASN A 136 -6.65 9.90 4.85
CA ASN A 136 -7.57 9.01 5.55
C ASN A 136 -8.96 8.93 4.90
N ASN A 137 -8.99 8.86 3.56
CA ASN A 137 -10.23 8.85 2.77
C ASN A 137 -11.10 10.13 2.88
N GLN A 138 -10.57 11.23 3.44
CA GLN A 138 -11.21 12.53 3.44
C GLN A 138 -10.56 13.44 2.39
N PRO A 139 -11.33 14.11 1.52
CA PRO A 139 -10.79 15.07 0.56
C PRO A 139 -10.49 16.41 1.24
N TRP A 140 -9.28 16.90 1.04
CA TRP A 140 -8.81 18.21 1.50
C TRP A 140 -8.58 19.10 0.28
N ILE A 141 -9.05 20.34 0.37
CA ILE A 141 -8.88 21.37 -0.66
C ILE A 141 -7.97 22.46 -0.09
N ARG A 142 -7.13 23.06 -0.92
CA ARG A 142 -6.36 24.22 -0.49
C ARG A 142 -7.31 25.37 -0.14
N LEU A 143 -7.06 26.03 0.99
CA LEU A 143 -7.91 27.14 1.49
C LEU A 143 -8.09 28.26 0.44
N GLN A 144 -7.07 28.52 -0.38
CA GLN A 144 -7.08 29.49 -1.48
C GLN A 144 -8.09 29.16 -2.60
N ASP A 145 -8.46 27.89 -2.77
CA ASP A 145 -9.33 27.42 -3.84
C ASP A 145 -10.82 27.44 -3.38
N VAL A 146 -11.08 27.61 -2.07
CA VAL A 146 -12.44 27.62 -1.49
C VAL A 146 -13.32 28.81 -1.91
N PRO A 147 -12.83 30.06 -2.01
CA PRO A 147 -13.65 31.19 -2.44
C PRO A 147 -14.21 31.02 -3.86
N GLN A 148 -13.54 30.21 -4.69
CA GLN A 148 -13.95 29.93 -6.07
C GLN A 148 -15.08 28.90 -6.15
N LEU A 149 -15.31 28.13 -5.08
CA LEU A 149 -16.36 27.10 -5.00
C LEU A 149 -17.72 27.64 -4.56
N LEU A 150 -17.76 28.82 -3.95
CA LEU A 150 -19.02 29.41 -3.51
C LEU A 150 -19.77 29.93 -4.74
N PRO A 151 -20.97 29.40 -5.08
CA PRO A 151 -21.78 30.00 -6.13
C PRO A 151 -21.97 31.47 -5.78
N TYR A 152 -21.71 32.34 -6.76
CA TYR A 152 -21.98 33.75 -6.65
C TYR A 152 -23.50 33.92 -6.58
N GLU A 153 -24.09 33.79 -5.40
CA GLU A 153 -25.48 34.18 -5.21
C GLU A 153 -25.57 35.69 -5.40
N GLU A 154 -26.40 36.11 -6.36
CA GLU A 154 -26.67 37.50 -6.65
C GLU A 154 -27.07 38.24 -5.37
N GLN A 155 -26.17 39.13 -4.89
CA GLN A 155 -26.39 39.90 -3.68
C GLN A 155 -27.52 40.93 -3.87
N PRO A 156 -28.49 41.04 -2.94
CA PRO A 156 -29.23 42.29 -2.78
C PRO A 156 -28.23 43.38 -2.33
N ARG A 157 -28.23 44.51 -3.06
CA ARG A 157 -27.20 45.58 -3.09
C ARG A 157 -26.77 46.21 -1.74
N ASN A 158 -27.32 45.85 -0.58
CA ASN A 158 -27.19 46.62 0.67
C ASN A 158 -26.84 45.79 1.93
N ALA A 159 -25.93 44.82 1.87
CA ALA A 159 -25.44 44.14 3.08
C ALA A 159 -23.91 44.23 3.21
N VAL A 160 -23.45 44.79 4.35
CA VAL A 160 -22.05 44.81 4.79
C VAL A 160 -21.47 43.39 4.68
N ASN A 161 -20.42 43.22 3.88
CA ASN A 161 -19.85 41.92 3.54
C ASN A 161 -19.34 41.19 4.81
N PRO A 162 -20.00 40.11 5.29
CA PRO A 162 -19.39 39.27 6.30
C PRO A 162 -18.18 38.53 5.69
N PRO A 163 -17.16 38.22 6.50
CA PRO A 163 -16.00 37.45 6.06
C PRO A 163 -16.42 36.12 5.44
N TRP A 164 -15.77 35.72 4.34
CA TRP A 164 -16.12 34.54 3.55
C TRP A 164 -16.16 33.24 4.36
N TRP A 165 -15.34 33.12 5.41
CA TRP A 165 -15.31 31.94 6.29
C TRP A 165 -16.61 31.74 7.07
N LYS A 166 -17.35 32.82 7.40
CA LYS A 166 -18.71 32.73 7.96
C LYS A 166 -19.77 32.30 6.93
N ARG A 167 -19.47 32.43 5.63
CA ARG A 167 -20.34 31.96 4.53
C ARG A 167 -20.08 30.48 4.26
N ALA A 168 -18.80 30.09 4.21
CA ALA A 168 -18.39 28.69 4.07
C ALA A 168 -18.94 27.80 5.18
N SER A 169 -18.97 28.29 6.43
CA SER A 169 -19.55 27.53 7.56
C SER A 169 -21.05 27.27 7.44
N ARG A 170 -21.79 28.07 6.65
CA ARG A 170 -23.23 27.85 6.40
C ARG A 170 -23.47 26.88 5.24
N ALA A 171 -22.62 26.90 4.22
CA ALA A 171 -22.69 25.96 3.10
C ALA A 171 -22.32 24.52 3.52
N LEU A 172 -21.39 24.39 4.48
CA LEU A 172 -20.98 23.10 5.04
C LEU A 172 -22.01 22.47 6.01
N GLN A 173 -23.09 23.17 6.37
CA GLN A 173 -24.19 22.59 7.16
C GLN A 173 -25.20 21.80 6.29
N PHE A 174 -25.03 21.82 4.97
CA PHE A 174 -25.90 21.13 4.01
C PHE A 174 -25.23 19.90 3.36
N PHE A 175 -24.06 19.48 3.86
CA PHE A 175 -23.36 18.24 3.49
C PHE A 175 -23.21 17.31 4.69
#